data_AF-A0A932PB81-F1
#
_entry.id   AF-A0A932PB81-F1
#
_cell.length_a   1.000
_cell.length_b   1.000
_cell.length_c   1.000
_cell.angle_alpha   90.00
_cell.angle_beta   90.00
_cell.angle_gamma   90.00
#
_symmetry.space_group_name_H-M   'P 1'
#
loop_
_entity.id
_entity.type
_entity.pdbx_description
1 polymer ?
#
loop_
_entity_poly.entity_id
_entity_poly.type
_entity_poly.pdbx_seq_one_letter_code
_entity_poly.pdbx_strand_id
1 'polypeptide(L)'
;MRIPLSLPLAVVIAIPLTQGAEPQSHPADGPWKLIDTVVDGRELPVAPGTMMEIRGESYTVTIGGKMVESGTLKHGEPGKDPHEIDFMPTLGPNAGKILAGIYRIEQDISLGCHAAPGQPRPTEFSSKPGSGHSLSIWRRVADAGKYRDDKFGFSLAVPDPWKSAPLQGYTVSGVARAAWAGIQIGSSGG
;
A
#
# COMPACT_ATOMS: atom_id res chain seq x y z
N MET A 1 -66.09 37.60 24.59
CA MET A 1 -66.17 37.04 23.22
C MET A 1 -64.75 36.69 22.78
N ARG A 2 -64.45 35.43 22.44
CA ARG A 2 -63.10 34.97 22.05
C ARG A 2 -63.12 34.53 20.59
N ILE A 3 -62.22 35.06 19.77
CA ILE A 3 -62.01 34.64 18.38
C ILE A 3 -60.78 33.70 18.38
N PRO A 4 -60.90 32.43 17.93
CA PRO A 4 -59.73 31.57 17.75
C PRO A 4 -59.04 31.89 16.41
N LEU A 5 -57.78 32.33 16.48
CA LEU A 5 -56.94 32.54 15.31
C LEU A 5 -56.40 31.18 14.83
N SER A 6 -56.89 30.68 13.70
CA SER A 6 -56.38 29.45 13.08
C SER A 6 -55.15 29.77 12.23
N LEU A 7 -54.01 29.19 12.58
CA LEU A 7 -52.78 29.25 11.79
C LEU A 7 -52.74 28.04 10.82
N PRO A 8 -52.49 28.24 9.51
CA PRO A 8 -52.35 27.13 8.58
C PRO A 8 -51.02 26.39 8.83
N LEU A 9 -51.10 25.06 8.87
CA LEU A 9 -49.93 24.19 9.03
C LEU A 9 -49.12 24.17 7.71
N ALA A 10 -47.95 24.81 7.70
CA ALA A 10 -47.03 24.73 6.57
C ALA A 10 -46.31 23.37 6.55
N VAL A 11 -46.60 22.54 5.56
CA VAL A 11 -45.90 21.26 5.34
C VAL A 11 -44.55 21.53 4.67
N VAL A 12 -43.47 21.45 5.45
CA VAL A 12 -42.10 21.47 4.91
C VAL A 12 -41.77 20.08 4.37
N ILE A 13 -41.77 19.92 3.04
CA ILE A 13 -41.29 18.69 2.40
C ILE A 13 -39.77 18.70 2.46
N ALA A 14 -39.20 17.97 3.40
CA ALA A 14 -37.77 17.67 3.43
C ALA A 14 -37.45 16.72 2.27
N ILE A 15 -36.88 17.26 1.19
CA ILE A 15 -36.21 16.44 0.17
C ILE A 15 -34.97 15.85 0.84
N PRO A 16 -34.85 14.52 1.00
CA PRO A 16 -33.63 13.95 1.54
C PRO A 16 -32.49 14.25 0.56
N LEU A 17 -31.48 14.99 1.02
CA LEU A 17 -30.21 15.07 0.33
C LEU A 17 -29.65 13.65 0.28
N THR A 18 -29.73 13.01 -0.88
CA THR A 18 -28.98 11.79 -1.15
C THR A 18 -27.51 12.16 -1.03
N GLN A 19 -26.90 11.86 0.13
CA GLN A 19 -25.45 11.88 0.27
C GLN A 19 -24.91 10.92 -0.78
N GLY A 20 -24.30 11.47 -1.84
CA GLY A 20 -23.58 10.65 -2.80
C GLY A 20 -22.55 9.84 -2.03
N ALA A 21 -22.56 8.52 -2.22
CA ALA A 21 -21.60 7.66 -1.56
C ALA A 21 -20.19 8.18 -1.85
N GLU A 22 -19.41 8.45 -0.80
CA GLU A 22 -17.99 8.75 -0.98
C GLU A 22 -17.37 7.58 -1.75
N PRO A 23 -16.52 7.84 -2.76
CA PRO A 23 -15.87 6.78 -3.51
C PRO A 23 -15.17 5.83 -2.53
N GLN A 24 -15.59 4.57 -2.52
CA GLN A 24 -15.03 3.58 -1.61
C GLN A 24 -13.52 3.49 -1.85
N SER A 25 -12.72 3.86 -0.86
CA SER A 25 -11.27 3.83 -0.97
C SER A 25 -10.80 2.41 -1.27
N HIS A 26 -9.82 2.29 -2.15
CA HIS A 26 -9.24 1.00 -2.48
C HIS A 26 -8.40 0.52 -1.29
N PRO A 27 -8.34 -0.78 -0.96
CA PRO A 27 -7.53 -1.27 0.16
C PRO A 27 -6.03 -0.92 0.09
N ALA A 28 -5.51 -0.58 -1.10
CA ALA A 28 -4.15 -0.07 -1.27
C ALA A 28 -3.95 1.39 -0.83
N ASP A 29 -5.01 2.18 -0.69
CA ASP A 29 -4.93 3.60 -0.34
C ASP A 29 -4.26 3.83 1.03
N GLY A 30 -3.55 4.95 1.13
CA GLY A 30 -2.92 5.45 2.35
C GLY A 30 -1.40 5.29 2.40
N PRO A 31 -0.81 5.59 3.58
CA PRO A 31 0.63 5.61 3.79
C PRO A 31 1.19 4.22 4.14
N TRP A 32 2.27 3.88 3.45
CA TRP A 32 3.02 2.63 3.55
C TRP A 32 4.49 2.93 3.85
N LYS A 33 5.10 2.19 4.77
CA LYS A 33 6.54 2.22 5.04
C LYS A 33 7.19 0.97 4.46
N LEU A 34 8.30 1.12 3.74
CA LEU A 34 9.07 -0.03 3.25
C LEU A 34 9.69 -0.75 4.44
N ILE A 35 9.52 -2.08 4.50
CA ILE A 35 10.08 -2.95 5.53
C ILE A 35 11.25 -3.76 4.96
N ASP A 36 11.11 -4.26 3.74
CA ASP A 36 12.14 -5.06 3.07
C ASP A 36 12.01 -5.01 1.55
N THR A 37 13.10 -5.25 0.83
CA THR A 37 13.08 -5.44 -0.62
C THR A 37 14.20 -6.35 -1.14
N VAL A 38 13.83 -7.19 -2.12
CA VAL A 38 14.73 -8.08 -2.85
C VAL A 38 14.64 -7.76 -4.33
N VAL A 39 15.76 -7.40 -4.96
CA VAL A 39 15.83 -7.05 -6.38
C VAL A 39 16.80 -7.99 -7.08
N ASP A 40 16.28 -8.74 -8.06
CA ASP A 40 16.99 -9.78 -8.80
C ASP A 40 17.78 -10.74 -7.87
N GLY A 41 17.09 -11.24 -6.84
CA GLY A 41 17.69 -12.16 -5.84
C GLY A 41 18.65 -11.53 -4.84
N ARG A 42 18.84 -10.20 -4.85
CA ARG A 42 19.68 -9.48 -3.87
C ARG A 42 18.83 -8.69 -2.91
N GLU A 43 18.95 -8.95 -1.61
CA GLU A 43 18.42 -8.08 -0.56
C GLU A 43 19.12 -6.71 -0.67
N LEU A 44 18.33 -5.63 -0.68
CA LEU A 44 18.87 -4.26 -0.70
C LEU A 44 18.58 -3.56 0.64
N PRO A 45 19.51 -2.75 1.15
CA PRO A 45 19.29 -2.03 2.40
C PRO A 45 18.16 -1.02 2.24
N VAL A 46 17.11 -1.16 3.05
CA VAL A 46 15.99 -0.20 3.10
C VAL A 46 16.48 1.11 3.73
N ALA A 47 16.45 2.19 2.95
CA ALA A 47 16.83 3.51 3.44
C ALA A 47 15.84 3.98 4.53
N PRO A 48 16.33 4.54 5.66
CA PRO A 48 15.46 5.05 6.72
C PRO A 48 14.46 6.08 6.21
N GLY A 49 13.18 5.92 6.55
CA GLY A 49 12.12 6.80 6.08
C GLY A 49 11.80 6.64 4.59
N THR A 50 11.97 5.44 4.03
CA THR A 50 11.38 5.09 2.73
C THR A 50 9.87 4.87 2.90
N MET A 51 9.08 5.75 2.29
CA MET A 51 7.61 5.78 2.40
C MET A 51 6.98 5.78 1.02
N MET A 52 5.85 5.10 0.87
CA MET A 52 4.97 5.18 -0.29
C MET A 52 3.59 5.68 0.16
N GLU A 53 3.01 6.64 -0.56
CA GLU A 53 1.64 7.10 -0.39
C GLU A 53 0.85 6.69 -1.63
N ILE A 54 -0.29 6.01 -1.46
CA ILE A 54 -1.23 5.65 -2.54
C ILE A 54 -2.55 6.40 -2.35
N ARG A 55 -3.09 6.97 -3.43
CA ARG A 55 -4.39 7.67 -3.45
C ARG A 55 -5.10 7.38 -4.77
N GLY A 56 -6.02 6.42 -4.75
CA GLY A 56 -6.66 5.88 -5.95
C GLY A 56 -5.60 5.40 -6.94
N GLU A 57 -5.64 5.92 -8.17
CA GLU A 57 -4.68 5.57 -9.22
C GLU A 57 -3.34 6.30 -9.12
N SER A 58 -3.08 7.14 -8.11
CA SER A 58 -1.80 7.87 -7.97
C SER A 58 -0.94 7.30 -6.84
N TYR A 59 0.38 7.26 -7.04
CA TYR A 59 1.33 6.96 -5.96
C TYR A 59 2.55 7.87 -5.97
N THR A 60 3.18 8.02 -4.80
CA THR A 60 4.49 8.67 -4.64
C THR A 60 5.37 7.84 -3.71
N VAL A 61 6.67 7.79 -3.97
CA VAL A 61 7.68 7.21 -3.08
C VAL A 61 8.65 8.31 -2.66
N THR A 62 8.92 8.38 -1.36
CA THR A 62 9.88 9.30 -0.76
C THR A 62 10.95 8.54 0.02
N ILE A 63 12.15 9.09 0.11
CA ILE A 63 13.22 8.64 1.02
C ILE A 63 13.63 9.85 1.86
N GLY A 64 13.47 9.76 3.18
CA GLY A 64 13.77 10.87 4.08
C GLY A 64 12.95 12.14 3.79
N GLY A 65 11.72 11.99 3.30
CA GLY A 65 10.84 13.09 2.89
C GLY A 65 11.14 13.70 1.52
N LYS A 66 12.21 13.28 0.82
CA LYS A 66 12.46 13.67 -0.58
C LYS A 66 11.78 12.69 -1.52
N MET A 67 10.94 13.18 -2.43
CA MET A 67 10.35 12.38 -3.50
C MET A 67 11.44 11.83 -4.43
N VAL A 68 11.40 10.52 -4.68
CA VAL A 68 12.36 9.79 -5.55
C VAL A 68 11.68 9.09 -6.71
N GLU A 69 10.41 8.75 -6.57
CA GLU A 69 9.56 8.13 -7.59
C GLU A 69 8.13 8.65 -7.42
N SER A 70 7.39 8.74 -8.51
CA SER A 70 5.95 8.98 -8.51
C SER A 70 5.37 8.54 -9.84
N GLY A 71 4.07 8.31 -9.89
CA GLY A 71 3.38 7.91 -11.10
C GLY A 71 1.94 7.51 -10.83
N THR A 72 1.39 6.75 -11.77
CA THR A 72 0.07 6.14 -11.63
C THR A 72 0.16 4.63 -11.52
N LEU A 73 -0.86 4.04 -10.92
CA LEU A 73 -1.08 2.60 -10.86
C LEU A 73 -2.37 2.24 -11.60
N LYS A 74 -2.44 1.01 -12.10
CA LYS A 74 -3.66 0.45 -12.68
C LYS A 74 -3.87 -0.95 -12.14
N HIS A 75 -5.03 -1.20 -11.52
CA HIS A 75 -5.40 -2.54 -11.08
C HIS A 75 -5.89 -3.41 -12.25
N GLY A 76 -5.60 -4.70 -12.19
CA GLY A 76 -6.18 -5.69 -13.10
C GLY A 76 -7.59 -6.12 -12.70
N GLU A 77 -8.09 -7.18 -13.33
CA GLU A 77 -9.42 -7.72 -13.06
C GLU A 77 -9.59 -8.15 -11.59
N PRO A 78 -10.74 -7.84 -10.95
CA PRO A 78 -11.01 -8.22 -9.57
C PRO A 78 -11.13 -9.74 -9.41
N GLY A 79 -10.81 -10.25 -8.22
CA GLY A 79 -10.98 -11.66 -7.86
C GLY A 79 -9.83 -12.60 -8.25
N LYS A 80 -8.76 -12.11 -8.90
CA LYS A 80 -7.50 -12.86 -9.04
C LYS A 80 -6.74 -12.92 -7.70
N ASP A 81 -6.12 -14.06 -7.37
CA ASP A 81 -5.08 -14.15 -6.33
C ASP A 81 -3.83 -14.80 -6.94
N PRO A 82 -2.66 -14.12 -6.94
CA PRO A 82 -2.44 -12.75 -6.47
C PRO A 82 -3.14 -11.70 -7.35
N HIS A 83 -3.44 -10.53 -6.78
CA HIS A 83 -4.05 -9.43 -7.54
C HIS A 83 -3.02 -8.83 -8.51
N GLU A 84 -3.46 -8.41 -9.70
CA GLU A 84 -2.57 -7.79 -10.70
C GLU A 84 -2.54 -6.26 -10.57
N ILE A 85 -1.37 -5.66 -10.82
CA ILE A 85 -1.18 -4.21 -10.82
C ILE A 85 -0.09 -3.80 -11.81
N ASP A 86 -0.30 -2.71 -12.55
CA ASP A 86 0.71 -2.07 -13.39
C ASP A 86 1.13 -0.75 -12.75
N PHE A 87 2.42 -0.57 -12.49
CA PHE A 87 2.97 0.73 -12.11
C PHE A 87 3.47 1.46 -13.37
N MET A 88 3.13 2.74 -13.47
CA MET A 88 3.49 3.64 -14.57
C MET A 88 4.21 4.86 -13.99
N PRO A 89 5.52 4.76 -13.67
CA PRO A 89 6.28 5.87 -13.11
C PRO A 89 6.35 7.04 -14.09
N THR A 90 6.12 8.26 -13.61
CA THR A 90 6.35 9.52 -14.32
C THR A 90 7.62 10.23 -13.83
N LEU A 91 8.09 9.89 -12.62
CA LEU A 91 9.37 10.28 -12.04
C LEU A 91 10.13 9.01 -11.60
N GLY A 92 11.47 9.04 -11.62
CA GLY A 92 12.32 7.96 -11.12
C GLY A 92 13.03 7.16 -12.22
N PRO A 93 13.79 6.09 -11.86
CA PRO A 93 14.63 5.34 -12.81
C PRO A 93 13.85 4.63 -13.93
N ASN A 94 12.56 4.38 -13.72
CA ASN A 94 11.65 3.73 -14.65
C ASN A 94 10.60 4.69 -15.23
N ALA A 95 10.83 6.01 -15.17
CA ALA A 95 9.94 7.00 -15.76
C ALA A 95 9.61 6.71 -17.24
N GLY A 96 8.33 6.78 -17.59
CA GLY A 96 7.84 6.51 -18.95
C GLY A 96 7.77 5.03 -19.34
N LYS A 97 7.90 4.11 -18.38
CA LYS A 97 7.83 2.65 -18.61
C LYS A 97 6.64 2.04 -17.84
N ILE A 98 6.28 0.82 -18.19
CA ILE A 98 5.30 0.02 -17.45
C ILE A 98 6.06 -1.08 -16.68
N LEU A 99 5.77 -1.20 -15.39
CA LEU A 99 6.25 -2.27 -14.52
C LEU A 99 5.04 -3.17 -14.20
N ALA A 100 4.94 -4.30 -14.91
CA ALA A 100 3.89 -5.28 -14.67
C ALA A 100 4.19 -6.05 -13.37
N GLY A 101 3.25 -6.02 -12.43
CA GLY A 101 3.39 -6.66 -11.13
C GLY A 101 2.13 -7.30 -10.59
N ILE A 102 2.30 -7.85 -9.40
CA ILE A 102 1.25 -8.44 -8.57
C ILE A 102 1.35 -7.86 -7.16
N TYR A 103 0.23 -7.82 -6.46
CA TYR A 103 0.16 -7.38 -5.08
C TYR A 103 -0.79 -8.24 -4.25
N ARG A 104 -0.59 -8.23 -2.94
CA ARG A 104 -1.56 -8.73 -1.95
C ARG A 104 -1.52 -7.81 -0.74
N ILE A 105 -2.69 -7.56 -0.14
CA ILE A 105 -2.82 -6.80 1.10
C ILE A 105 -3.47 -7.71 2.14
N GLU A 106 -2.75 -7.95 3.22
CA GLU A 106 -3.20 -8.72 4.38
C GLU A 106 -3.11 -7.78 5.59
N GLN A 107 -4.26 -7.29 6.08
CA GLN A 107 -4.36 -6.33 7.19
C GLN A 107 -3.53 -5.04 6.98
N ASP A 108 -2.43 -4.88 7.73
CA ASP A 108 -1.49 -3.77 7.66
C ASP A 108 -0.23 -4.09 6.84
N ILE A 109 -0.17 -5.24 6.16
CA ILE A 109 0.95 -5.64 5.30
C ILE A 109 0.53 -5.59 3.83
N SER A 110 1.40 -5.04 2.98
CA SER A 110 1.29 -5.11 1.53
C SER A 110 2.54 -5.77 0.94
N LEU A 111 2.33 -6.80 0.13
CA LEU A 111 3.33 -7.35 -0.78
C LEU A 111 3.17 -6.69 -2.14
N GLY A 112 4.27 -6.25 -2.75
CA GLY A 112 4.35 -5.89 -4.16
C GLY A 112 5.50 -6.61 -4.84
N CYS A 113 5.23 -7.33 -5.93
CA CYS A 113 6.26 -7.96 -6.76
C CYS A 113 6.06 -7.53 -8.21
N HIS A 114 7.04 -6.87 -8.82
CA HIS A 114 6.97 -6.46 -10.22
C HIS A 114 8.19 -6.92 -11.02
N ALA A 115 8.00 -7.16 -12.31
CA ALA A 115 9.09 -7.46 -13.21
C ALA A 115 9.78 -6.17 -13.71
N ALA A 116 10.95 -6.33 -14.33
CA ALA A 116 11.60 -5.27 -15.09
C ALA A 116 10.75 -4.84 -16.30
N PRO A 117 10.93 -3.61 -16.83
CA PRO A 117 10.18 -3.13 -17.99
C PRO A 117 10.20 -4.09 -19.19
N GLY A 118 9.04 -4.42 -19.72
CA GLY A 118 8.88 -5.31 -20.88
C GLY A 118 9.06 -6.81 -20.58
N GLN A 119 9.30 -7.21 -19.33
CA GLN A 119 9.30 -8.61 -18.92
C GLN A 119 7.89 -9.10 -18.54
N PRO A 120 7.63 -10.43 -18.56
CA PRO A 120 6.34 -10.98 -18.14
C PRO A 120 5.99 -10.61 -16.69
N ARG A 121 4.70 -10.44 -16.40
CA ARG A 121 4.19 -10.21 -15.03
C ARG A 121 4.59 -11.40 -14.13
N PRO A 122 5.10 -11.18 -12.90
CA PRO A 122 5.36 -12.26 -11.95
C PRO A 122 4.05 -12.99 -11.59
N THR A 123 4.12 -14.32 -11.43
CA THR A 123 3.00 -15.15 -10.99
C THR A 123 3.08 -15.56 -9.51
N GLU A 124 4.21 -15.31 -8.86
CA GLU A 124 4.49 -15.58 -7.45
C GLU A 124 5.26 -14.43 -6.79
N PHE A 125 5.14 -14.27 -5.47
CA PHE A 125 5.89 -13.27 -4.69
C PHE A 125 7.33 -13.73 -4.47
N SER A 126 8.11 -13.72 -5.55
CA SER A 126 9.51 -14.17 -5.55
C SER A 126 10.39 -13.27 -6.42
N SER A 127 11.56 -12.91 -5.87
CA SER A 127 12.69 -12.36 -6.61
C SER A 127 13.88 -13.30 -6.46
N LYS A 128 14.15 -14.09 -7.50
CA LYS A 128 15.26 -15.05 -7.56
C LYS A 128 16.40 -14.43 -8.40
N PRO A 129 17.67 -14.82 -8.20
CA PRO A 129 18.77 -14.35 -9.04
C PRO A 129 18.49 -14.63 -10.52
N GLY A 130 18.60 -13.60 -11.38
CA GLY A 130 18.31 -13.70 -12.81
C GLY A 130 16.82 -13.67 -13.17
N SER A 131 15.89 -13.49 -12.22
CA SER A 131 14.46 -13.36 -12.54
C SER A 131 14.06 -11.96 -13.00
N GLY A 132 14.90 -10.95 -12.76
CA GLY A 132 14.59 -9.55 -13.09
C GLY A 132 13.39 -8.99 -12.32
N HIS A 133 12.97 -9.63 -11.23
CA HIS A 133 11.86 -9.18 -10.39
C HIS A 133 12.35 -8.33 -9.22
N SER A 134 11.53 -7.37 -8.80
CA SER A 134 11.66 -6.65 -7.53
C SER A 134 10.49 -7.03 -6.63
N LEU A 135 10.80 -7.69 -5.51
CA LEU A 135 9.87 -7.97 -4.42
C LEU A 135 10.04 -6.91 -3.33
N SER A 136 8.93 -6.42 -2.81
CA SER A 136 8.89 -5.40 -1.74
C SER A 136 7.81 -5.75 -0.72
N ILE A 137 8.13 -5.52 0.54
CA ILE A 137 7.23 -5.72 1.68
C ILE A 137 7.03 -4.38 2.37
N TRP A 138 5.79 -3.95 2.46
CA TRP A 138 5.39 -2.68 3.04
C TRP A 138 4.48 -2.89 4.23
N ARG A 139 4.55 -1.98 5.21
CA ARG A 139 3.62 -1.93 6.34
C ARG A 139 2.85 -0.61 6.34
N ARG A 140 1.54 -0.67 6.49
CA ARG A 140 0.65 0.48 6.63
C ARG A 140 0.99 1.22 7.92
N VAL A 141 0.99 2.54 7.86
CA VAL A 141 1.15 3.38 9.06
C VAL A 141 -0.20 3.48 9.77
N ALA A 142 -0.43 2.64 10.79
CA ALA A 142 -1.61 2.73 11.64
C ALA A 142 -1.52 3.92 12.61
N ASP A 143 -2.64 4.63 12.80
CA ASP A 143 -2.88 5.74 13.74
C ASP A 143 -1.68 6.64 14.05
N ALA A 144 -1.31 7.43 13.04
CA ALA A 144 -0.27 8.41 13.16
C ALA A 144 -0.68 9.61 14.02
N GLY A 145 -0.47 9.50 15.33
CA GLY A 145 -0.60 10.61 16.30
C GLY A 145 0.22 11.87 15.95
N LYS A 146 1.13 11.79 14.97
CA LYS A 146 1.59 12.91 14.12
C LYS A 146 1.80 12.38 12.70
N TYR A 147 1.02 12.83 11.69
CA TYR A 147 1.34 12.82 10.25
C TYR A 147 0.74 14.07 9.59
N ARG A 148 1.51 15.17 9.44
CA ARG A 148 1.06 16.43 8.80
C ARG A 148 2.20 17.26 8.20
N ASP A 149 2.25 17.43 6.88
CA ASP A 149 3.15 18.35 6.16
C ASP A 149 2.34 19.35 5.35
N ASP A 150 2.91 20.53 5.15
CA ASP A 150 2.15 21.71 4.73
C ASP A 150 2.53 22.17 3.30
N LYS A 151 3.26 21.32 2.56
CA LYS A 151 3.73 21.54 1.19
C LYS A 151 3.28 20.43 0.22
N PHE A 152 3.03 19.22 0.73
CA PHE A 152 2.24 18.18 0.03
C PHE A 152 1.08 17.64 0.87
N GLY A 153 1.27 17.44 2.19
CA GLY A 153 0.20 17.04 3.12
C GLY A 153 0.64 16.26 4.38
N PHE A 154 1.85 15.68 4.43
CA PHE A 154 2.15 14.44 5.16
C PHE A 154 3.55 14.32 5.86
N SER A 155 3.67 14.50 7.19
CA SER A 155 4.95 14.41 7.95
C SER A 155 4.83 13.87 9.39
N LEU A 156 5.62 12.84 9.72
CA LEU A 156 5.35 11.82 10.73
C LEU A 156 6.10 12.00 12.10
N ALA A 157 5.65 11.33 13.17
CA ALA A 157 6.51 10.96 14.29
C ALA A 157 6.25 9.53 14.79
N VAL A 158 7.34 8.78 15.06
CA VAL A 158 7.31 7.33 15.34
C VAL A 158 8.08 7.03 16.64
N PRO A 159 7.42 6.61 17.73
CA PRO A 159 8.08 6.06 18.91
C PRO A 159 8.46 4.57 18.70
N ASP A 160 9.54 4.12 19.36
CA ASP A 160 9.95 2.70 19.42
C ASP A 160 8.84 1.84 20.06
N PRO A 161 8.64 0.57 19.62
CA PRO A 161 9.70 -0.42 19.46
C PRO A 161 9.75 -1.06 18.06
N TRP A 162 10.57 -0.50 17.16
CA TRP A 162 10.73 -0.98 15.78
C TRP A 162 12.09 -1.67 15.53
N LYS A 163 12.90 -1.85 16.58
CA LYS A 163 14.21 -2.52 16.53
C LYS A 163 14.19 -4.01 16.93
N SER A 164 13.07 -4.54 17.43
CA SER A 164 13.04 -5.86 18.10
C SER A 164 11.96 -6.82 17.62
N ALA A 165 11.18 -6.46 16.59
CA ALA A 165 10.39 -7.41 15.84
C ALA A 165 11.03 -7.60 14.46
N PRO A 166 11.82 -8.68 14.24
CA PRO A 166 11.92 -9.26 12.92
C PRO A 166 10.53 -9.65 12.41
N LEU A 167 10.41 -10.21 11.21
CA LEU A 167 9.20 -10.93 10.76
C LEU A 167 9.04 -12.28 11.50
N GLN A 168 9.41 -12.32 12.78
CA GLN A 168 9.39 -13.49 13.66
C GLN A 168 7.92 -13.79 14.02
N GLY A 169 7.33 -14.75 13.29
CA GLY A 169 5.91 -15.08 13.35
C GLY A 169 5.10 -14.67 12.10
N TYR A 170 5.64 -13.79 11.23
CA TYR A 170 4.98 -13.43 9.97
C TYR A 170 5.44 -14.34 8.83
N THR A 171 4.86 -15.54 8.76
CA THR A 171 4.91 -16.37 7.55
C THR A 171 3.88 -15.88 6.54
N VAL A 172 4.27 -15.01 5.60
CA VAL A 172 3.36 -14.61 4.52
C VAL A 172 3.32 -15.72 3.47
N SER A 173 2.17 -16.38 3.36
CA SER A 173 2.01 -17.56 2.50
C SER A 173 2.21 -17.22 1.02
N GLY A 174 3.15 -17.91 0.37
CA GLY A 174 3.52 -17.70 -1.03
C GLY A 174 4.71 -16.76 -1.26
N VAL A 175 5.38 -16.25 -0.21
CA VAL A 175 6.61 -15.46 -0.36
C VAL A 175 7.86 -16.35 -0.32
N ALA A 176 8.47 -16.58 -1.48
CA ALA A 176 9.72 -17.33 -1.59
C ALA A 176 10.93 -16.41 -1.35
N ARG A 177 11.28 -16.18 -0.09
CA ARG A 177 12.53 -15.50 0.30
C ARG A 177 13.73 -16.43 0.20
N ALA A 178 14.75 -16.02 -0.58
CA ALA A 178 15.97 -16.80 -0.78
C ALA A 178 16.91 -16.87 0.46
N ALA A 179 16.70 -16.05 1.49
CA ALA A 179 17.63 -15.88 2.61
C ALA A 179 17.01 -16.01 4.02
N TRP A 180 15.94 -16.81 4.19
CA TRP A 180 15.38 -17.13 5.53
C TRP A 180 15.30 -18.65 5.83
N ALA A 181 16.10 -19.46 5.13
CA ALA A 181 16.16 -20.92 5.30
C ALA A 181 16.94 -21.39 6.56
N GLY A 182 16.96 -20.60 7.64
CA GLY A 182 17.90 -20.75 8.77
C GLY A 182 17.30 -20.86 10.16
N ILE A 183 15.97 -20.76 10.32
CA ILE A 183 15.30 -20.94 11.63
C ILE A 183 14.31 -22.09 11.51
N GLN A 184 14.59 -23.18 12.23
CA GLN A 184 13.67 -24.30 12.40
C GLN A 184 12.39 -23.82 13.09
N ILE A 185 11.25 -23.88 12.39
CA ILE A 185 9.95 -23.79 13.05
C ILE A 185 9.74 -25.14 13.73
N GLY A 186 9.95 -25.18 15.05
CA GLY A 186 9.78 -26.39 15.83
C GLY A 186 8.35 -26.93 15.72
N SER A 187 8.21 -28.15 15.20
CA SER A 187 6.99 -28.92 15.30
C SER A 187 6.73 -29.25 16.77
N SER A 188 5.84 -28.52 17.43
CA SER A 188 5.27 -28.94 18.71
C SER A 188 4.14 -29.94 18.46
N GLY A 189 4.53 -31.18 18.13
CA GLY A 189 3.64 -32.34 18.06
C GLY A 189 4.25 -33.48 18.88
N GLY A 190 3.72 -33.69 20.07
CA GLY A 190 4.21 -34.64 21.09
C GLY A 190 3.66 -34.31 22.46
#